data_AF-A0A2S6U0F1-F1
#
_entry.id   AF-A0A2S6U0F1-F1
#
_cell.length_a   1.000
_cell.length_b   1.000
_cell.length_c   1.000
_cell.angle_alpha   90.00
_cell.angle_beta   90.00
_cell.angle_gamma   90.00
#
_symmetry.space_group_name_H-M   'P 1'
#
loop_
_entity.id
_entity.type
_entity.pdbx_description
1 polymer ?
#
loop_
_entity_poly.entity_id
_entity_poly.type
_entity_poly.pdbx_seq_one_letter_code
_entity_poly.pdbx_strand_id
1 'polypeptide(L)'
;MRTARKIGQVSLLFWLFVFLVGCQTMDPNFSSFLDSDSNFNMPEQIILPRDHAEIRGKSRAETNVYNAIELGKQKRYTEADKLLREVRGLQYKEGEAYRSITNALAVIALKRGDLGAFRRLAGELDILLGKPLRVPGKHLSIISLERAISGGPLPLNAPERFRQFRNNYFSNLSKTRKL
;
A
#
# COMPACT_ATOMS: atom_id res chain seq x y z
N MET A 1 24.95 -19.35 31.90
CA MET A 1 24.22 -18.29 31.15
C MET A 1 24.14 -18.65 29.66
N ARG A 2 23.07 -19.29 29.17
CA ARG A 2 22.81 -19.45 27.71
C ARG A 2 21.43 -20.06 27.37
N THR A 3 20.32 -19.61 27.98
CA THR A 3 19.00 -20.22 27.71
C THR A 3 17.81 -19.25 27.84
N ALA A 4 17.95 -17.98 27.42
CA ALA A 4 16.86 -16.99 27.53
C ALA A 4 16.46 -16.30 26.20
N ARG A 5 16.92 -16.77 25.03
CA ARG A 5 16.62 -16.12 23.74
C ARG A 5 15.62 -16.82 22.81
N LYS A 6 15.22 -18.07 23.11
CA LYS A 6 14.36 -18.86 22.19
C LYS A 6 12.86 -18.85 22.53
N ILE A 7 12.48 -18.41 23.73
CA ILE A 7 11.07 -18.44 24.18
C ILE A 7 10.25 -17.27 23.59
N GLY A 8 10.89 -16.15 23.23
CA GLY A 8 10.22 -14.99 22.66
C GLY A 8 9.78 -15.13 21.19
N GLN A 9 10.36 -16.06 20.42
CA GLN A 9 10.01 -16.25 19.00
C GLN A 9 8.80 -17.16 18.79
N VAL A 10 8.57 -18.13 19.68
CA VAL A 10 7.45 -19.07 19.55
C VAL A 10 6.12 -18.42 19.96
N SER A 11 6.15 -17.49 20.92
CA SER A 11 4.96 -16.74 21.35
C SER A 11 4.42 -15.78 20.30
N LEU A 12 5.25 -15.35 19.33
CA LEU A 12 4.87 -14.40 18.27
C LEU A 12 4.17 -15.10 17.10
N LEU A 13 4.52 -16.37 16.83
CA LEU A 13 3.85 -17.20 15.83
C LEU A 13 2.45 -17.67 16.31
N PHE A 14 2.28 -17.87 17.62
CA PHE A 14 0.98 -18.29 18.18
C PHE A 14 -0.08 -17.17 18.12
N TRP A 15 0.32 -15.90 18.24
CA TRP A 15 -0.58 -14.75 18.05
C TRP A 15 -0.98 -14.53 16.59
N LEU A 16 -0.19 -15.01 15.63
CA LEU A 16 -0.53 -14.94 14.20
C LEU A 16 -1.59 -15.98 13.81
N PHE A 17 -1.73 -17.06 14.59
CA PHE A 17 -2.79 -18.06 14.38
C PHE A 17 -4.16 -17.60 14.93
N VAL A 18 -4.19 -16.75 15.96
CA VAL A 18 -5.44 -16.16 16.47
C VAL A 18 -6.07 -15.19 15.46
N PHE A 19 -5.28 -14.63 14.54
CA PHE A 19 -5.76 -13.80 13.42
C PHE A 19 -6.67 -14.53 12.42
N LEU A 20 -6.63 -15.87 12.35
CA LEU A 20 -7.35 -16.64 11.33
C LEU A 20 -8.68 -17.23 11.81
N VAL A 21 -8.94 -17.25 13.12
CA VAL A 21 -10.14 -17.87 13.69
C VAL A 21 -11.00 -16.90 14.51
N GLY A 22 -10.48 -15.73 14.88
CA GLY A 22 -11.19 -14.76 15.74
C GLY A 22 -11.47 -13.41 15.10
N CYS A 23 -12.34 -13.33 14.07
CA CYS A 23 -13.07 -12.10 13.78
C CYS A 23 -14.27 -12.36 12.85
N GLN A 24 -15.32 -12.98 13.39
CA GLN A 24 -16.66 -12.89 12.82
C GLN A 24 -17.23 -11.48 13.08
N THR A 25 -16.69 -10.48 12.38
CA THR A 25 -17.30 -9.15 12.10
C THR A 25 -16.32 -8.31 11.25
N MET A 26 -15.87 -8.84 10.10
CA MET A 26 -15.31 -7.97 9.07
C MET A 26 -16.48 -7.33 8.30
N ASP A 27 -16.66 -6.02 8.48
CA ASP A 27 -17.60 -5.19 7.73
C ASP A 27 -17.24 -5.25 6.23
N PRO A 28 -18.21 -5.48 5.32
CA PRO A 28 -17.96 -5.71 3.89
C PRO A 28 -17.12 -4.64 3.20
N ASN A 29 -17.00 -3.44 3.78
CA ASN A 29 -16.25 -2.31 3.22
C ASN A 29 -14.72 -2.30 3.53
N PHE A 30 -14.27 -3.04 4.55
CA PHE A 30 -12.82 -3.22 4.78
C PHE A 30 -12.31 -4.40 3.95
N SER A 31 -13.12 -5.46 3.89
CA SER A 31 -13.00 -6.51 2.88
C SER A 31 -12.93 -5.86 1.51
N SER A 32 -13.84 -4.94 1.14
CA SER A 32 -13.77 -4.23 -0.14
C SER A 32 -12.53 -3.34 -0.34
N PHE A 33 -11.81 -2.90 0.70
CA PHE A 33 -10.51 -2.24 0.52
C PHE A 33 -9.42 -3.24 0.11
N LEU A 34 -9.42 -4.43 0.73
CA LEU A 34 -8.48 -5.52 0.43
C LEU A 34 -8.85 -6.28 -0.87
N ASP A 35 -10.16 -6.51 -1.05
CA ASP A 35 -10.87 -7.19 -2.12
C ASP A 35 -11.23 -6.27 -3.28
N SER A 36 -11.02 -4.94 -3.17
CA SER A 36 -11.16 -4.09 -4.35
C SER A 36 -10.23 -4.62 -5.42
N ASP A 37 -10.85 -5.09 -6.50
CA ASP A 37 -10.24 -5.14 -7.82
C ASP A 37 -9.64 -3.77 -8.02
N SER A 38 -8.32 -3.70 -7.85
CA SER A 38 -7.58 -2.45 -7.75
C SER A 38 -7.57 -1.81 -9.13
N ASN A 39 -8.66 -1.10 -9.45
CA ASN A 39 -8.67 -0.10 -10.49
C ASN A 39 -7.69 0.97 -10.03
N PHE A 40 -6.50 0.92 -10.60
CA PHE A 40 -5.45 1.92 -10.46
C PHE A 40 -6.04 3.25 -10.93
N ASN A 41 -6.67 4.01 -10.02
CA ASN A 41 -7.22 5.32 -10.33
C ASN A 41 -6.06 6.28 -10.62
N MET A 42 -5.66 6.32 -11.90
CA MET A 42 -4.79 7.31 -12.49
C MET A 42 -5.64 8.54 -12.82
N PRO A 43 -5.35 9.74 -12.27
CA PRO A 43 -6.06 10.96 -12.64
C PRO A 43 -5.64 11.44 -14.03
N GLU A 44 -6.59 12.03 -14.74
CA GLU A 44 -6.45 12.78 -16.00
C GLU A 44 -5.30 13.80 -15.89
N GLN A 45 -4.36 13.93 -16.83
CA GLN A 45 -4.49 13.89 -18.28
C GLN A 45 -3.22 13.26 -18.92
N ILE A 46 -3.06 11.96 -18.77
CA ILE A 46 -2.55 11.09 -19.84
C ILE A 46 -3.71 10.12 -20.03
N ILE A 47 -4.34 10.10 -21.20
CA ILE A 47 -5.48 9.21 -21.48
C ILE A 47 -4.91 7.78 -21.51
N LEU A 48 -4.72 7.19 -20.34
CA LEU A 48 -4.62 5.75 -20.23
C LEU A 48 -6.05 5.22 -20.41
N PRO A 49 -6.24 4.34 -21.38
CA PRO A 49 -7.56 3.89 -21.73
C PRO A 49 -8.22 3.16 -20.55
N ARG A 50 -9.53 3.38 -20.39
CA ARG A 50 -10.33 2.84 -19.29
C ARG A 50 -10.41 1.32 -19.35
N ASP A 51 -10.26 0.75 -20.53
CA ASP A 51 -10.00 -0.67 -20.71
C ASP A 51 -8.48 -0.92 -20.75
N HIS A 52 -8.03 -1.80 -19.87
CA HIS A 52 -6.64 -2.24 -19.80
C HIS A 52 -6.24 -2.95 -21.11
N ALA A 53 -7.18 -3.58 -21.84
CA ALA A 53 -6.92 -4.20 -23.13
C ALA A 53 -6.38 -3.21 -24.18
N GLU A 54 -6.74 -1.93 -24.08
CA GLU A 54 -6.30 -0.87 -25.00
C GLU A 54 -4.84 -0.41 -24.76
N ILE A 55 -4.18 -0.90 -23.71
CA ILE A 55 -2.76 -0.66 -23.38
C ILE A 55 -1.83 -1.64 -24.13
N ARG A 56 -2.38 -2.75 -24.65
CA ARG A 56 -1.61 -3.82 -25.27
C ARG A 56 -0.93 -3.34 -26.57
N GLY A 57 0.40 -3.45 -26.64
CA GLY A 57 1.17 -3.31 -27.88
C GLY A 57 1.67 -1.91 -28.25
N LYS A 58 1.48 -0.89 -27.39
CA LYS A 58 1.92 0.49 -27.66
C LYS A 58 3.37 0.78 -27.21
N SER A 59 3.81 0.19 -26.10
CA SER A 59 5.21 0.20 -25.66
C SER A 59 5.52 -0.94 -24.68
N ARG A 60 6.80 -1.25 -24.47
CA ARG A 60 7.24 -2.24 -23.47
C ARG A 60 6.80 -1.84 -22.06
N ALA A 61 6.87 -0.56 -21.72
CA ALA A 61 6.45 -0.05 -20.42
C ALA A 61 4.94 -0.26 -20.19
N GLU A 62 4.12 0.10 -21.17
CA GLU A 62 2.67 -0.09 -21.14
C GLU A 62 2.28 -1.57 -21.05
N THR A 63 2.92 -2.42 -21.84
CA THR A 63 2.71 -3.88 -21.79
C THR A 63 3.07 -4.46 -20.43
N ASN A 64 4.17 -3.99 -19.82
CA ASN A 64 4.56 -4.42 -18.48
C ASN A 64 3.59 -3.95 -17.39
N VAL A 65 3.04 -2.73 -17.50
CA VAL A 65 1.99 -2.25 -16.60
C VAL A 65 0.74 -3.11 -16.76
N TYR A 66 0.28 -3.35 -17.99
CA TYR A 66 -0.85 -4.22 -18.27
C TYR A 66 -0.67 -5.62 -17.65
N ASN A 67 0.45 -6.27 -17.94
CA ASN A 67 0.75 -7.59 -17.40
C ASN A 67 0.81 -7.59 -15.87
N ALA A 68 1.35 -6.53 -15.25
CA ALA A 68 1.37 -6.42 -13.79
C ALA A 68 -0.04 -6.31 -13.18
N ILE A 69 -0.97 -5.62 -13.86
CA ILE A 69 -2.38 -5.55 -13.45
C ILE A 69 -3.00 -6.94 -13.50
N GLU A 70 -2.84 -7.67 -14.61
CA GLU A 70 -3.37 -9.02 -14.77
C GLU A 70 -2.79 -10.00 -13.75
N LEU A 71 -1.49 -9.95 -13.51
CA LEU A 71 -0.83 -10.76 -12.47
C LEU A 71 -1.34 -10.39 -11.07
N GLY A 72 -1.62 -9.11 -10.82
CA GLY A 72 -2.23 -8.64 -9.57
C GLY A 72 -3.62 -9.24 -9.34
N LYS A 73 -4.47 -9.30 -10.37
CA LYS A 73 -5.79 -9.97 -10.32
C LYS A 73 -5.65 -11.46 -10.03
N GLN A 74 -4.64 -12.10 -10.62
CA GLN A 74 -4.31 -13.52 -10.40
C GLN A 74 -3.60 -13.79 -9.06
N LYS A 75 -3.47 -12.79 -8.18
CA LYS A 75 -2.73 -12.88 -6.90
C LYS A 75 -1.24 -13.22 -7.05
N ARG A 76 -0.67 -13.10 -8.25
CA ARG A 76 0.75 -13.30 -8.56
C ARG A 76 1.55 -12.04 -8.25
N TYR A 77 1.49 -11.59 -7.00
CA TYR A 77 2.01 -10.30 -6.54
C TYR A 77 3.52 -10.14 -6.70
N THR A 78 4.30 -11.22 -6.56
CA THR A 78 5.76 -11.18 -6.75
C THR A 78 6.14 -10.87 -8.19
N GLU A 79 5.39 -11.38 -9.15
CA GLU A 79 5.65 -11.14 -10.57
C GLU A 79 5.19 -9.75 -10.99
N ALA A 80 4.03 -9.32 -10.49
CA ALA A 80 3.56 -7.95 -10.66
C ALA A 80 4.55 -6.93 -10.06
N ASP A 81 5.11 -7.19 -8.87
CA ASP A 81 6.15 -6.34 -8.26
C ASP A 81 7.38 -6.23 -9.16
N LYS A 82 7.85 -7.34 -9.74
CA LYS A 82 9.01 -7.37 -10.64
C LYS A 82 8.79 -6.47 -11.87
N LEU A 83 7.64 -6.63 -12.54
CA LEU A 83 7.31 -5.83 -13.73
C LEU A 83 7.17 -4.35 -13.39
N LEU A 84 6.48 -4.01 -12.31
CA LEU A 84 6.31 -2.60 -11.92
C LEU A 84 7.64 -1.95 -11.51
N ARG A 85 8.57 -2.68 -10.88
CA ARG A 85 9.90 -2.15 -10.58
C ARG A 85 10.71 -1.85 -11.83
N GLU A 86 10.63 -2.72 -12.84
CA GLU A 86 11.25 -2.47 -14.14
C GLU A 86 10.70 -1.20 -14.76
N VAL A 87 9.36 -1.05 -14.82
CA VAL A 87 8.74 0.17 -15.38
C VAL A 87 9.10 1.40 -14.55
N ARG A 88 9.10 1.31 -13.22
CA ARG A 88 9.47 2.42 -12.32
C ARG A 88 10.89 2.90 -12.57
N GLY A 89 11.83 1.98 -12.84
CA GLY A 89 13.23 2.29 -13.13
C GLY A 89 13.44 3.11 -14.41
N LEU A 90 12.45 3.11 -15.31
CA LEU A 90 12.46 3.89 -16.55
C LEU A 90 11.83 5.28 -16.40
N GLN A 91 11.15 5.57 -15.28
CA GLN A 91 10.45 6.84 -15.08
C GLN A 91 11.33 7.91 -14.44
N TYR A 92 11.07 9.17 -14.76
CA TYR A 92 11.64 10.31 -14.03
C TYR A 92 11.14 10.31 -12.58
N LYS A 93 12.08 10.32 -11.63
CA LYS A 93 11.82 10.06 -10.20
C LYS A 93 10.80 11.00 -9.56
N GLU A 94 10.77 12.26 -9.97
CA GLU A 94 9.84 13.24 -9.41
C GLU A 94 8.53 13.33 -10.20
N GLY A 95 8.45 12.64 -11.35
CA GLY A 95 7.32 12.66 -12.26
C GLY A 95 6.11 11.88 -11.74
N GLU A 96 4.95 12.18 -12.33
CA GLU A 96 3.69 11.55 -11.95
C GLU A 96 3.69 10.03 -12.15
N ALA A 97 4.26 9.54 -13.25
CA ALA A 97 4.36 8.12 -13.54
C ALA A 97 5.14 7.36 -12.45
N TYR A 98 6.27 7.90 -11.98
CA TYR A 98 7.05 7.30 -10.90
C TYR A 98 6.23 7.21 -9.60
N ARG A 99 5.49 8.27 -9.24
CA ARG A 99 4.62 8.31 -8.06
C ARG A 99 3.48 7.30 -8.17
N SER A 100 2.83 7.21 -9.33
CA SER A 100 1.74 6.25 -9.60
C SER A 100 2.22 4.80 -9.51
N ILE A 101 3.39 4.48 -10.07
CA ILE A 101 3.96 3.12 -9.97
C ILE A 101 4.42 2.82 -8.54
N THR A 102 4.97 3.81 -7.82
CA THR A 102 5.34 3.63 -6.41
C THR A 102 4.11 3.35 -5.54
N ASN A 103 2.99 4.02 -5.80
CA ASN A 103 1.70 3.74 -5.17
C ASN A 103 1.23 2.30 -5.47
N ALA A 104 1.32 1.86 -6.72
CA ALA A 104 0.97 0.51 -7.14
C ALA A 104 1.84 -0.56 -6.44
N LEU A 105 3.15 -0.33 -6.35
CA LEU A 105 4.07 -1.22 -5.62
C LEU A 105 3.72 -1.28 -4.13
N ALA A 106 3.30 -0.18 -3.51
CA ALA A 106 2.85 -0.18 -2.12
C ALA A 106 1.58 -1.03 -1.93
N VAL A 107 0.63 -0.95 -2.87
CA VAL A 107 -0.58 -1.80 -2.86
C VAL A 107 -0.19 -3.28 -2.97
N ILE A 108 0.68 -3.64 -3.91
CA ILE A 108 1.15 -5.03 -4.08
C ILE A 108 1.86 -5.53 -2.82
N ALA A 109 2.69 -4.70 -2.19
CA ALA A 109 3.36 -5.05 -0.95
C ALA A 109 2.36 -5.36 0.18
N LEU A 110 1.29 -4.57 0.32
CA LEU A 110 0.21 -4.88 1.26
C LEU A 110 -0.49 -6.20 0.93
N LYS A 111 -0.87 -6.42 -0.34
CA LYS A 111 -1.57 -7.65 -0.74
C LYS A 111 -0.71 -8.91 -0.54
N ARG A 112 0.63 -8.79 -0.56
CA ARG A 112 1.57 -9.87 -0.24
C ARG A 112 1.81 -10.04 1.27
N GLY A 113 1.29 -9.15 2.12
CA GLY A 113 1.58 -9.14 3.56
C GLY A 113 2.97 -8.59 3.92
N ASP A 114 3.66 -7.94 2.98
CA ASP A 114 4.99 -7.37 3.17
C ASP A 114 4.88 -5.92 3.70
N LEU A 115 4.61 -5.82 5.01
CA LEU A 115 4.45 -4.52 5.69
C LEU A 115 5.73 -3.68 5.66
N GLY A 116 6.90 -4.30 5.64
CA GLY A 116 8.19 -3.61 5.56
C GLY A 116 8.35 -2.90 4.22
N ALA A 117 8.13 -3.60 3.10
CA ALA A 117 8.16 -3.01 1.78
C ALA A 117 7.06 -1.95 1.61
N PHE A 118 5.86 -2.21 2.13
CA PHE A 118 4.77 -1.24 2.11
C PHE A 118 5.20 0.08 2.78
N ARG A 119 5.65 0.05 4.04
CA ARG A 119 6.04 1.26 4.78
C ARG A 119 7.13 2.04 4.06
N ARG A 120 8.12 1.34 3.51
CA ARG A 120 9.20 1.98 2.73
C ARG A 120 8.65 2.69 1.48
N LEU A 121 7.81 2.01 0.69
CA LEU A 121 7.27 2.55 -0.56
C LEU A 121 6.25 3.68 -0.32
N ALA A 122 5.37 3.51 0.66
CA ALA A 122 4.38 4.52 1.01
C ALA A 122 5.03 5.76 1.65
N GLY A 123 6.07 5.57 2.47
CA GLY A 123 6.87 6.68 3.00
C GLY A 123 7.66 7.41 1.93
N GLU A 124 8.26 6.68 0.98
CA GLU A 124 8.89 7.25 -0.23
C GLU A 124 7.89 8.11 -1.01
N LEU A 125 6.68 7.58 -1.26
CA LEU A 125 5.61 8.30 -1.95
C LEU A 125 5.18 9.57 -1.19
N ASP A 126 5.02 9.50 0.13
CA ASP A 126 4.64 10.66 0.95
C ASP A 126 5.71 11.77 0.89
N ILE A 127 6.99 11.40 0.92
CA ILE A 127 8.11 12.34 0.73
C ILE A 127 8.08 12.95 -0.67
N LEU A 128 7.89 12.15 -1.72
CA LEU A 128 7.84 12.63 -3.11
C LEU A 128 6.69 13.61 -3.35
N LEU A 129 5.58 13.47 -2.62
CA LEU A 129 4.47 14.43 -2.67
C LEU A 129 4.69 15.68 -1.81
N GLY A 130 5.78 15.76 -1.06
CA GLY A 130 6.06 16.87 -0.14
C GLY A 130 5.28 16.81 1.17
N LYS A 131 4.85 15.61 1.61
CA LYS A 131 4.05 15.39 2.81
C LYS A 131 2.81 16.30 2.91
N PRO A 132 1.94 16.32 1.91
CA PRO A 132 0.86 17.29 1.85
C PRO A 132 -0.15 17.05 2.99
N LEU A 133 -0.79 18.13 3.45
CA LEU A 133 -1.88 18.05 4.42
C LEU A 133 -3.14 17.47 3.79
N ARG A 134 -3.41 17.79 2.53
CA ARG A 134 -4.50 17.21 1.73
C ARG A 134 -3.90 16.38 0.61
N VAL A 135 -4.12 15.06 0.64
CA VAL A 135 -3.47 14.12 -0.27
C VAL A 135 -4.36 13.89 -1.51
N PRO A 136 -3.82 13.86 -2.74
CA PRO A 136 -4.59 13.49 -3.93
C PRO A 136 -5.28 12.12 -3.78
N GLY A 137 -6.52 12.00 -4.26
CA GLY A 137 -7.37 10.80 -4.06
C GLY A 137 -6.67 9.48 -4.42
N LYS A 138 -5.91 9.45 -5.51
CA LYS A 138 -5.14 8.28 -5.97
C LYS A 138 -4.10 7.75 -4.97
N HIS A 139 -3.59 8.59 -4.08
CA HIS A 139 -2.57 8.24 -3.08
C HIS A 139 -3.12 8.23 -1.65
N LEU A 140 -4.34 8.73 -1.46
CA LEU A 140 -4.93 9.02 -0.16
C LEU A 140 -4.96 7.80 0.76
N SER A 141 -5.43 6.65 0.28
CA SER A 141 -5.55 5.45 1.11
C SER A 141 -4.19 4.94 1.59
N ILE A 142 -3.21 4.91 0.68
CA ILE A 142 -1.86 4.41 0.96
C ILE A 142 -1.13 5.32 1.96
N ILE A 143 -1.21 6.64 1.76
CA ILE A 143 -0.58 7.60 2.67
C ILE A 143 -1.32 7.67 4.00
N SER A 144 -2.65 7.60 4.01
CA SER A 144 -3.42 7.57 5.26
C SER A 144 -3.06 6.36 6.10
N LEU A 145 -2.91 5.18 5.46
CA LEU A 145 -2.52 3.96 6.15
C LEU A 145 -1.07 4.03 6.66
N GLU A 146 -0.13 4.50 5.83
CA GLU A 146 1.26 4.67 6.23
C GLU A 146 1.37 5.61 7.44
N ARG A 147 0.75 6.79 7.37
CA ARG A 147 0.81 7.75 8.46
C ARG A 147 0.07 7.25 9.70
N ALA A 148 -1.00 6.47 9.55
CA ALA A 148 -1.65 5.80 10.68
C ALA A 148 -0.68 4.84 11.40
N ILE A 149 0.02 3.99 10.66
CA ILE A 149 0.95 3.00 11.20
C ILE A 149 2.21 3.65 11.78
N SER A 150 2.74 4.66 11.10
CA SER A 150 3.96 5.39 11.50
C SER A 150 3.72 6.45 12.58
N GLY A 151 2.48 6.59 13.08
CA GLY A 151 2.10 7.60 14.08
C GLY A 151 2.23 9.04 13.58
N GLY A 152 2.11 9.27 12.27
CA GLY A 152 2.13 10.58 11.65
C GLY A 152 0.76 11.29 11.68
N PRO A 153 0.74 12.59 11.32
CA PRO A 153 -0.50 13.34 11.18
C PRO A 153 -1.29 12.84 9.95
N LEU A 154 -2.53 12.42 10.18
CA LEU A 154 -3.40 11.94 9.10
C LEU A 154 -3.75 13.08 8.12
N PRO A 155 -3.88 12.80 6.82
CA PRO A 155 -4.36 13.78 5.86
C PRO A 155 -5.73 14.37 6.26
N LEU A 156 -5.98 15.63 5.94
CA LEU A 156 -7.24 16.32 6.23
C LEU A 156 -8.44 15.64 5.56
N ASN A 157 -8.21 15.09 4.36
CA ASN A 157 -9.21 14.35 3.61
C ASN A 157 -9.15 12.84 3.87
N ALA A 158 -8.43 12.38 4.89
CA ALA A 158 -8.43 10.97 5.27
C ALA A 158 -9.82 10.54 5.79
N PRO A 159 -10.38 9.44 5.27
CA PRO A 159 -11.60 8.86 5.81
C PRO A 159 -11.49 8.54 7.32
N GLU A 160 -12.59 8.68 8.05
CA GLU A 160 -12.64 8.51 9.52
C GLU A 160 -12.09 7.15 9.99
N ARG A 161 -12.30 6.10 9.19
CA ARG A 161 -11.79 4.75 9.47
C ARG A 161 -10.28 4.69 9.71
N PHE A 162 -9.47 5.54 9.08
CA PHE A 162 -8.04 5.58 9.32
C PHE A 162 -7.70 6.19 10.69
N ARG A 163 -8.52 7.14 11.17
CA ARG A 163 -8.41 7.67 12.53
C ARG A 163 -8.78 6.60 13.55
N GLN A 164 -9.90 5.91 13.33
CA GLN A 164 -10.33 4.79 14.17
C GLN A 164 -9.28 3.68 14.21
N PHE A 165 -8.77 3.24 13.05
CA PHE A 165 -7.69 2.25 12.95
C PHE A 165 -6.46 2.69 13.74
N ARG A 166 -5.98 3.93 13.54
CA ARG A 166 -4.85 4.45 14.31
C ARG A 166 -5.13 4.46 15.81
N ASN A 167 -6.31 4.89 16.24
CA ASN A 167 -6.64 4.99 17.66
C ASN A 167 -6.77 3.60 18.30
N ASN A 168 -7.33 2.63 17.59
CA ASN A 168 -7.55 1.28 18.10
C ASN A 168 -6.23 0.50 18.22
N TYR A 169 -5.34 0.63 17.25
CA TYR A 169 -4.13 -0.19 17.17
C TYR A 169 -2.84 0.54 17.56
N PHE A 170 -2.84 1.88 17.50
CA PHE A 170 -1.64 2.72 17.58
C PHE A 170 -1.80 3.93 18.52
N SER A 171 -2.83 3.95 19.37
CA SER A 171 -3.12 5.05 20.32
C SER A 171 -1.95 5.45 21.21
N ASN A 172 -1.00 4.54 21.47
CA ASN A 172 0.18 4.82 22.27
C ASN A 172 1.30 5.55 21.51
N LEU A 173 1.32 5.54 20.16
CA LEU A 173 2.37 6.20 19.37
C LEU A 173 2.21 7.73 19.32
N SER A 174 1.00 8.26 19.55
CA SER A 174 0.73 9.70 19.56
C SER A 174 1.16 10.38 20.87
N LYS A 175 1.23 9.64 21.99
CA LYS A 175 1.66 10.16 23.30
C LYS A 175 3.18 10.34 23.39
N THR A 176 3.96 9.54 22.68
CA THR A 176 5.43 9.54 22.73
C THR A 176 6.13 10.63 21.93
N ARG A 177 5.40 11.46 21.14
CA ARG A 177 5.97 12.59 20.38
C ARG A 177 5.64 13.98 20.95
N LYS A 178 5.15 14.03 22.19
CA LYS A 178 5.14 15.28 22.97
C LYS A 178 6.37 15.33 23.88
N LEU A 179 7.55 15.46 23.30
CA LEU A 179 8.78 15.90 23.96
C LEU A 179 9.55 16.76 22.96
#